data_AF-A0A957LG34-F1
#
_entry.id   AF-A0A957LG34-F1
#
_cell.length_a   1.000
_cell.length_b   1.000
_cell.length_c   1.000
_cell.angle_alpha   90.00
_cell.angle_beta   90.00
_cell.angle_gamma   90.00
#
_symmetry.space_group_name_H-M   'P 1'
#
loop_
_entity.id
_entity.type
_entity.pdbx_description
1 polymer ?
#
loop_
_entity_poly.entity_id
_entity_poly.type
_entity_poly.pdbx_seq_one_letter_code
_entity_poly.pdbx_strand_id
1 'polypeptide(L)'
;MSRLTIEQVLDAIRAELDLSRETEYELLEEIRGHLEDAVAAAQAQGTDEETALLKVADKFGVSEVGQALQELHAPWESAEAIMACFLPVFAALILRWLVFAPDGSPLGWAELLLRPAFWIVATAALFVPILQFQRWRYAIVSWGFFWILTILFVTLPTVQEW
;
A
#
# COMPACT_ATOMS: atom_id res chain seq x y z
N MET A 1 21.75 9.65 -35.58
CA MET A 1 20.40 9.46 -35.04
C MET A 1 20.46 8.20 -34.20
N SER A 2 20.13 8.26 -32.90
CA SER A 2 20.09 7.07 -32.06
C SER A 2 18.90 6.22 -32.46
N ARG A 3 19.10 4.94 -32.74
CA ARG A 3 18.00 4.00 -32.98
C ARG A 3 17.13 3.93 -31.74
N LEU A 4 15.82 4.01 -31.93
CA LEU A 4 14.85 3.79 -30.86
C LEU A 4 14.97 2.33 -30.39
N THR A 5 15.00 2.09 -29.08
CA THR A 5 15.02 0.73 -28.50
C THR A 5 13.86 0.51 -27.55
N ILE A 6 13.49 -0.75 -27.32
CA ILE A 6 12.42 -1.12 -26.36
C ILE A 6 12.73 -0.53 -24.98
N GLU A 7 13.99 -0.57 -24.54
CA GLU A 7 14.41 0.01 -23.25
C GLU A 7 14.15 1.52 -23.18
N GLN A 8 14.35 2.27 -24.27
CA GLN A 8 14.05 3.70 -24.29
C GLN A 8 12.54 3.98 -24.18
N VAL A 9 11.70 3.11 -24.74
CA VAL A 9 10.24 3.20 -24.59
C VAL A 9 9.83 2.86 -23.14
N LEU A 10 10.43 1.82 -22.55
CA LEU A 10 10.18 1.45 -21.15
C LEU A 10 10.67 2.52 -20.18
N ASP A 11 11.82 3.16 -20.43
CA ASP A 11 12.32 4.27 -19.60
C ASP A 11 11.42 5.51 -19.72
N ALA A 12 10.86 5.77 -20.90
CA ALA A 12 9.87 6.84 -21.07
C ALA A 12 8.57 6.55 -20.32
N ILE A 13 8.09 5.30 -20.35
CA ILE A 13 6.93 4.86 -19.54
C ILE A 13 7.24 4.99 -18.05
N ARG A 14 8.41 4.50 -17.61
CA ARG A 14 8.87 4.58 -16.21
C ARG A 14 8.91 6.02 -15.70
N ALA A 15 9.35 6.98 -16.53
CA ALA A 15 9.41 8.39 -16.14
C ALA A 15 8.03 9.00 -15.83
N GLU A 16 6.95 8.41 -16.35
CA GLU A 16 5.56 8.84 -16.13
C GLU A 16 4.85 8.00 -15.06
N LEU A 17 5.45 6.92 -14.57
CA LEU A 17 4.88 6.06 -13.53
C LEU A 17 5.31 6.51 -12.13
N ASP A 18 4.35 6.84 -11.28
CA ASP A 18 4.56 7.05 -9.84
C ASP A 18 3.97 5.86 -9.08
N LEU A 19 4.64 4.71 -9.18
CA LEU A 19 4.22 3.43 -8.57
C LEU A 19 5.29 2.91 -7.60
N SER A 20 4.89 2.04 -6.67
CA SER A 20 5.84 1.30 -5.85
C SER A 20 6.83 0.50 -6.72
N ARG A 21 8.09 0.34 -6.28
CA ARG A 21 9.13 -0.38 -7.07
C ARG A 21 8.75 -1.80 -7.49
N GLU A 22 7.95 -2.49 -6.69
CA GLU A 22 7.51 -3.86 -6.98
C GLU A 22 6.46 -3.85 -8.08
N THR A 23 5.46 -2.99 -7.95
CA THR A 23 4.40 -2.81 -8.97
C THR A 23 4.96 -2.25 -10.27
N GLU A 24 5.89 -1.29 -10.19
CA GLU A 24 6.61 -0.75 -11.35
C GLU A 24 7.35 -1.86 -12.10
N TYR A 25 8.08 -2.73 -11.39
CA TYR A 25 8.84 -3.81 -12.01
C TYR A 25 7.93 -4.83 -12.70
N GLU A 26 6.88 -5.30 -12.02
CA GLU A 26 5.92 -6.26 -12.59
C GLU A 26 5.23 -5.70 -13.83
N LEU A 27 4.77 -4.45 -13.76
CA LEU A 27 4.09 -3.77 -14.86
C LEU A 27 5.02 -3.55 -16.06
N LEU A 28 6.26 -3.08 -15.82
CA LEU A 28 7.22 -2.86 -16.91
C LEU A 28 7.62 -4.17 -17.58
N GLU A 29 7.70 -5.28 -16.83
CA GLU A 29 7.99 -6.60 -17.41
C GLU A 29 6.82 -7.12 -18.26
N GLU A 30 5.58 -6.92 -17.82
CA GLU A 30 4.38 -7.26 -18.62
C GLU A 30 4.31 -6.41 -19.91
N ILE A 31 4.53 -5.10 -19.78
CA ILE A 31 4.55 -4.18 -20.92
C ILE A 31 5.68 -4.54 -21.90
N ARG A 32 6.87 -4.90 -21.39
CA ARG A 32 7.99 -5.37 -22.21
C ARG A 32 7.58 -6.56 -23.07
N GLY A 33 6.98 -7.60 -22.47
CA GLY A 33 6.52 -8.78 -23.21
C GLY A 33 5.54 -8.42 -24.33
N HIS A 34 4.57 -7.55 -24.05
CA HIS A 34 3.63 -7.11 -25.09
C HIS A 34 4.26 -6.25 -26.18
N LEU A 35 5.24 -5.41 -25.84
CA LEU A 35 6.01 -4.63 -26.80
C LEU A 35 6.83 -5.53 -27.72
N GLU A 36 7.53 -6.52 -27.16
CA GLU A 36 8.30 -7.51 -27.92
C GLU A 36 7.42 -8.29 -28.90
N ASP A 37 6.27 -8.80 -28.42
CA ASP A 37 5.30 -9.53 -29.25
C ASP A 37 4.74 -8.65 -30.37
N ALA A 38 4.39 -7.41 -30.08
CA ALA A 38 3.82 -6.48 -31.04
C ALA A 38 4.85 -6.04 -32.10
N VAL A 39 6.12 -5.83 -31.70
CA VAL A 39 7.21 -5.51 -32.62
C VAL A 39 7.51 -6.70 -33.53
N ALA A 40 7.59 -7.92 -32.99
CA ALA A 40 7.79 -9.13 -33.78
C ALA A 40 6.65 -9.31 -34.81
N ALA A 41 5.41 -9.06 -34.42
CA ALA A 41 4.26 -9.12 -35.32
C ALA A 41 4.32 -8.05 -36.43
N ALA A 42 4.82 -6.85 -36.14
CA ALA A 42 5.00 -5.77 -37.13
C ALA A 42 6.17 -6.04 -38.08
N GLN A 43 7.27 -6.63 -37.59
CA GLN A 43 8.38 -7.09 -38.41
C GLN A 43 7.96 -8.24 -39.35
N ALA A 44 7.14 -9.17 -38.87
CA ALA A 44 6.57 -10.24 -39.71
C ALA A 44 5.70 -9.71 -40.86
N GLN A 45 5.18 -8.48 -40.74
CA GLN A 45 4.46 -7.78 -41.80
C GLN A 45 5.38 -7.02 -42.78
N GLY A 46 6.70 -7.18 -42.65
CA GLY A 46 7.70 -6.57 -43.53
C GLY A 46 8.09 -5.14 -43.15
N THR A 47 7.74 -4.69 -41.95
CA THR A 47 8.16 -3.38 -41.44
C THR A 47 9.60 -3.49 -40.91
N ASP A 48 10.44 -2.49 -41.18
CA ASP A 48 11.76 -2.43 -40.54
C ASP A 48 11.62 -2.25 -39.02
N GLU A 49 12.63 -2.69 -38.28
CA GLU A 49 12.61 -2.74 -36.81
C GLU A 49 12.33 -1.38 -36.16
N GLU A 50 12.91 -0.30 -36.68
CA GLU A 50 12.75 1.04 -36.12
C GLU A 50 11.34 1.59 -36.36
N THR A 51 10.82 1.42 -37.59
CA THR A 51 9.44 1.80 -37.93
C THR A 51 8.40 0.93 -37.20
N ALA A 52 8.69 -0.37 -37.02
CA ALA A 52 7.84 -1.28 -36.25
C ALA A 52 7.71 -0.82 -34.80
N LEU A 53 8.84 -0.50 -34.17
CA LEU A 53 8.89 -0.04 -32.79
C LEU A 53 8.20 1.31 -32.60
N LEU A 54 8.43 2.28 -33.49
CA LEU A 54 7.74 3.58 -33.47
C LEU A 54 6.22 3.41 -33.58
N LYS A 55 5.76 2.58 -34.52
CA LYS A 55 4.33 2.33 -34.74
C LYS A 55 3.68 1.60 -33.57
N VAL A 56 4.40 0.68 -32.94
CA VAL A 56 3.93 -0.05 -31.75
C VAL A 56 3.90 0.87 -30.54
N ALA A 57 4.93 1.68 -30.31
CA ALA A 57 4.98 2.65 -29.22
C ALA A 57 3.88 3.71 -29.31
N ASP A 58 3.62 4.23 -30.52
CA ASP A 58 2.51 5.15 -30.80
C ASP A 58 1.15 4.49 -30.52
N LYS A 59 0.96 3.25 -30.98
CA LYS A 59 -0.27 2.48 -30.74
C LYS A 59 -0.46 2.10 -29.27
N PHE A 60 0.63 1.91 -28.53
CA PHE A 60 0.59 1.62 -27.10
C PHE A 60 0.12 2.81 -26.26
N GLY A 61 0.21 4.04 -26.80
CA GLY A 61 -0.26 5.24 -26.10
C GLY A 61 0.47 5.43 -24.77
N VAL A 62 1.81 5.47 -24.81
CA VAL A 62 2.68 5.57 -23.61
C VAL A 62 2.24 6.66 -22.63
N SER A 63 1.78 7.80 -23.15
CA SER A 63 1.29 8.91 -22.33
C SER A 63 -0.13 8.66 -21.80
N GLU A 64 -1.06 8.14 -22.63
CA GLU A 64 -2.42 7.84 -22.18
C GLU A 64 -2.48 6.66 -21.19
N VAL A 65 -1.65 5.63 -21.37
CA VAL A 65 -1.56 4.48 -20.47
C VAL A 65 -0.94 4.89 -19.14
N GLY A 66 0.10 5.73 -19.15
CA GLY A 66 0.70 6.30 -17.94
C GLY A 66 -0.33 7.11 -17.13
N GLN A 67 -1.06 8.02 -17.78
CA GLN A 67 -2.10 8.83 -17.10
C GLN A 67 -3.26 7.99 -16.59
N ALA A 68 -3.77 7.03 -17.37
CA ALA A 68 -4.88 6.17 -16.95
C ALA A 68 -4.50 5.25 -15.78
N LEU A 69 -3.27 4.71 -15.78
CA LEU A 69 -2.76 3.91 -14.66
C LEU A 69 -2.52 4.75 -13.42
N GLN A 70 -2.04 5.99 -13.60
CA GLN A 70 -1.81 6.91 -12.49
C GLN A 70 -3.13 7.39 -11.86
N GLU A 71 -4.16 7.67 -12.63
CA GLU A 71 -5.50 7.98 -12.10
C GLU A 71 -6.10 6.80 -11.30
N LEU A 72 -5.77 5.56 -11.67
CA LEU A 72 -6.21 4.35 -10.97
C LEU A 72 -5.44 4.09 -9.66
N HIS A 73 -4.17 4.53 -9.53
CA HIS A 73 -3.29 4.17 -8.40
C HIS A 73 -2.94 5.33 -7.45
N ALA A 74 -2.92 6.57 -7.92
CA ALA A 74 -2.48 7.73 -7.14
C ALA A 74 -3.26 8.01 -5.83
N PRO A 75 -4.58 7.73 -5.71
CA PRO A 75 -5.30 8.03 -4.47
C PRO A 75 -5.09 6.98 -3.36
N TRP A 76 -4.59 5.78 -3.67
CA TRP A 76 -4.66 4.64 -2.74
C TRP A 76 -3.41 4.51 -1.88
N GLU A 77 -2.20 4.61 -2.44
CA GLU A 77 -0.98 4.28 -1.68
C GLU A 77 -0.69 5.26 -0.52
N SER A 78 -0.86 6.58 -0.73
CA SER A 78 -0.58 7.57 0.32
C SER A 78 -1.62 7.56 1.42
N ALA A 79 -2.90 7.42 1.06
CA ALA A 79 -4.00 7.31 2.01
C ALA A 79 -3.89 6.03 2.85
N GLU A 80 -3.48 4.92 2.23
CA GLU A 80 -3.23 3.65 2.88
C GLU A 80 -2.08 3.75 3.89
N ALA A 81 -0.96 4.37 3.52
CA ALA A 81 0.17 4.60 4.44
C ALA A 81 -0.21 5.51 5.63
N ILE A 82 -0.95 6.60 5.37
CA ILE A 82 -1.43 7.51 6.43
C ILE A 82 -2.37 6.76 7.39
N MET A 83 -3.31 5.98 6.86
CA MET A 83 -4.24 5.18 7.66
C MET A 83 -3.49 4.11 8.48
N ALA A 84 -2.48 3.46 7.90
CA ALA A 84 -1.66 2.47 8.60
C ALA A 84 -0.91 3.06 9.80
N CYS A 85 -0.51 4.33 9.74
CA CYS A 85 0.14 5.03 10.85
C CYS A 85 -0.86 5.64 11.86
N PHE A 86 -1.97 6.20 11.39
CA PHE A 86 -2.92 6.94 12.22
C PHE A 86 -3.85 6.03 13.02
N LEU A 87 -4.41 5.01 12.35
CA LEU A 87 -5.43 4.14 12.92
C LEU A 87 -4.98 3.38 14.20
N PRO A 88 -3.74 2.85 14.31
CA PRO A 88 -3.31 2.17 15.53
C PRO A 88 -3.14 3.16 16.70
N VAL A 89 -2.58 4.34 16.44
CA VAL A 89 -2.44 5.40 17.45
C VAL A 89 -3.82 5.84 17.96
N PHE A 90 -4.76 6.07 17.05
CA PHE A 90 -6.12 6.45 17.42
C PHE A 90 -6.84 5.36 18.24
N ALA A 91 -6.72 4.09 17.84
CA ALA A 91 -7.27 2.98 18.58
C ALA A 91 -6.65 2.84 19.98
N ALA A 92 -5.33 3.03 20.10
CA ALA A 92 -4.64 3.00 21.39
C ALA A 92 -5.09 4.16 22.31
N LEU A 93 -5.33 5.35 21.76
CA LEU A 93 -5.87 6.48 22.52
C LEU A 93 -7.28 6.17 23.05
N ILE A 94 -8.15 5.59 22.23
CA ILE A 94 -9.50 5.18 22.65
C ILE A 94 -9.42 4.11 23.74
N LEU A 95 -8.59 3.09 23.57
CA LEU A 95 -8.44 2.05 24.58
C LEU A 95 -7.84 2.58 25.87
N ARG A 96 -6.82 3.44 25.79
CA ARG A 96 -6.28 4.12 26.96
C ARG A 96 -7.39 4.86 27.70
N TRP A 97 -8.23 5.60 26.97
CA TRP A 97 -9.35 6.30 27.57
C TRP A 97 -10.40 5.36 28.19
N LEU A 98 -10.66 4.20 27.58
CA LEU A 98 -11.56 3.18 28.13
C LEU A 98 -11.03 2.48 29.38
N VAL A 99 -9.70 2.41 29.54
CA VAL A 99 -9.02 1.81 30.70
C VAL A 99 -9.05 2.72 31.92
N PHE A 100 -9.15 4.03 31.76
CA PHE A 100 -9.28 4.96 32.89
C PHE A 100 -10.74 5.26 33.17
N ALA A 101 -11.12 5.23 34.45
CA ALA A 101 -12.41 5.70 34.90
C ALA A 101 -12.47 7.24 34.85
N PRO A 102 -13.66 7.86 34.87
CA PRO A 102 -13.80 9.32 34.81
C PRO A 102 -13.08 10.07 35.94
N ASP A 103 -12.79 9.37 37.04
CA ASP A 103 -12.02 9.86 38.19
C ASP A 103 -10.50 9.70 38.02
N GLY A 104 -10.05 9.19 36.87
CA GLY A 104 -8.63 8.96 36.55
C GLY A 104 -8.06 7.67 37.13
N SER A 105 -8.86 6.86 37.84
CA SER A 105 -8.40 5.58 38.37
C SER A 105 -8.33 4.51 37.26
N PRO A 106 -7.36 3.59 37.29
CA PRO A 106 -7.33 2.46 36.36
C PRO A 106 -8.48 1.51 36.66
N LEU A 107 -9.33 1.21 35.67
CA LEU A 107 -10.37 0.20 35.78
C LEU A 107 -9.76 -1.20 35.93
N GLY A 108 -10.42 -2.03 36.72
CA GLY A 108 -10.09 -3.45 36.81
C GLY A 108 -10.39 -4.18 35.50
N TRP A 109 -9.59 -5.20 35.18
CA TRP A 109 -9.76 -6.02 33.97
C TRP A 109 -11.18 -6.60 33.80
N ALA A 110 -11.79 -7.03 34.90
CA ALA A 110 -13.15 -7.58 34.88
C ALA A 110 -14.18 -6.54 34.42
N GLU A 111 -14.04 -5.28 34.85
CA GLU A 111 -14.95 -4.19 34.49
C GLU A 111 -14.71 -3.71 33.05
N LEU A 112 -13.46 -3.73 32.59
CA LEU A 112 -13.10 -3.41 31.21
C LEU A 112 -13.71 -4.41 30.23
N LEU A 113 -13.60 -5.72 30.51
CA LEU A 113 -14.11 -6.80 29.66
C LEU A 113 -15.65 -6.82 29.59
N LEU A 114 -16.34 -6.23 30.57
CA LEU A 114 -17.79 -6.08 30.55
C LEU A 114 -18.26 -4.90 29.70
N ARG A 115 -17.36 -4.00 29.27
CA ARG A 115 -17.73 -2.84 28.45
C ARG A 115 -17.88 -3.26 26.98
N PRO A 116 -19.06 -3.11 26.36
CA PRO A 116 -19.25 -3.42 24.94
C PRO A 116 -18.34 -2.59 24.03
N ALA A 117 -18.05 -1.34 24.42
CA ALA A 117 -17.16 -0.44 23.69
C ALA A 117 -15.73 -0.99 23.57
N PHE A 118 -15.22 -1.69 24.59
CA PHE A 118 -13.90 -2.30 24.54
C PHE A 118 -13.84 -3.35 23.42
N TRP A 119 -14.83 -4.24 23.35
CA TRP A 119 -14.89 -5.27 22.33
C TRP A 119 -15.05 -4.69 20.92
N ILE A 120 -15.91 -3.68 20.75
CA ILE A 120 -16.08 -3.01 19.46
C ILE A 120 -14.74 -2.43 18.97
N VAL A 121 -14.02 -1.73 19.84
CA VAL A 121 -12.72 -1.11 19.49
C VAL A 121 -11.65 -2.17 19.25
N ALA A 122 -11.57 -3.20 20.09
CA ALA A 122 -10.60 -4.29 19.93
C ALA A 122 -10.84 -5.08 18.65
N THR A 123 -12.09 -5.40 18.32
CA THR A 123 -12.47 -6.08 17.08
C THR A 123 -12.20 -5.17 15.87
N ALA A 124 -12.59 -3.89 15.91
CA ALA A 124 -12.28 -2.96 14.82
C ALA A 124 -10.77 -2.82 14.61
N ALA A 125 -10.01 -2.66 15.69
CA ALA A 125 -8.56 -2.62 15.64
C ALA A 125 -7.94 -3.88 15.03
N LEU A 126 -8.51 -5.06 15.26
CA LEU A 126 -7.98 -6.31 14.71
C LEU A 126 -8.35 -6.50 13.23
N PHE A 127 -9.58 -6.17 12.84
CA PHE A 127 -10.12 -6.53 11.52
C PHE A 127 -9.96 -5.42 10.46
N VAL A 128 -9.98 -4.14 10.84
CA VAL A 128 -9.83 -3.04 9.86
C VAL A 128 -8.55 -3.16 9.03
N PRO A 129 -7.37 -3.49 9.59
CA PRO A 129 -6.15 -3.64 8.79
C PRO A 129 -6.22 -4.79 7.78
N ILE A 130 -6.91 -5.88 8.13
CA ILE A 130 -7.04 -7.05 7.27
C ILE A 130 -7.93 -6.74 6.05
N LEU A 131 -8.92 -5.87 6.23
CA LEU A 131 -9.91 -5.54 5.21
C LEU A 131 -9.50 -4.33 4.35
N GLN A 132 -8.73 -3.38 4.90
CA GLN A 132 -8.36 -2.14 4.22
C GLN A 132 -7.01 -2.21 3.51
N PHE A 133 -6.06 -3.05 3.96
CA PHE A 133 -4.70 -3.05 3.43
C PHE A 133 -4.50 -4.12 2.35
N GLN A 134 -4.15 -3.71 1.14
CA GLN A 134 -3.84 -4.63 0.04
C GLN A 134 -2.56 -5.42 0.35
N ARG A 135 -1.60 -4.77 1.03
CA ARG A 135 -0.36 -5.37 1.57
C ARG A 135 -0.52 -5.87 3.00
N TRP A 136 -1.57 -6.66 3.26
CA TRP A 136 -1.98 -7.15 4.58
C TRP A 136 -0.83 -7.75 5.42
N ARG A 137 0.15 -8.43 4.80
CA ARG A 137 1.28 -9.06 5.50
C ARG A 137 2.16 -8.06 6.28
N TYR A 138 2.54 -6.95 5.65
CA TYR A 138 3.39 -5.94 6.29
C TYR A 138 2.62 -5.11 7.30
N ALA A 139 1.37 -4.78 6.96
CA ALA A 139 0.46 -4.11 7.87
C ALA A 139 0.30 -4.93 9.16
N ILE A 140 0.00 -6.22 9.08
CA ILE A 140 -0.20 -7.08 10.26
C ILE A 140 1.03 -7.18 11.16
N VAL A 141 2.24 -7.24 10.60
CA VAL A 141 3.47 -7.34 11.42
C VAL A 141 3.70 -6.05 12.22
N SER A 142 3.63 -4.90 11.56
CA SER A 142 3.75 -3.59 12.21
C SER A 142 2.63 -3.38 13.23
N TRP A 143 1.41 -3.77 12.86
CA TRP A 143 0.22 -3.67 13.68
C TRP A 143 0.30 -4.55 14.93
N GLY A 144 0.68 -5.82 14.78
CA GLY A 144 0.87 -6.74 15.88
C GLY A 144 1.95 -6.27 16.85
N PHE A 145 3.07 -5.76 16.34
CA PHE A 145 4.13 -5.16 17.16
C PHE A 145 3.62 -3.96 17.97
N PHE A 146 2.87 -3.06 17.33
CA PHE A 146 2.24 -1.93 18.01
C PHE A 146 1.25 -2.36 19.10
N TRP A 147 0.44 -3.39 18.85
CA TRP A 147 -0.51 -3.93 19.83
C TRP A 147 0.18 -4.59 21.01
N ILE A 148 1.25 -5.36 20.76
CA ILE A 148 2.07 -5.94 21.83
C ILE A 148 2.64 -4.83 22.73
N LEU A 149 3.19 -3.77 22.13
CA LEU A 149 3.68 -2.61 22.89
C LEU A 149 2.55 -1.92 23.66
N THR A 150 1.39 -1.72 23.05
CA THR A 150 0.23 -1.08 23.70
C THR A 150 -0.25 -1.92 24.90
N ILE A 151 -0.37 -3.23 24.73
CA ILE A 151 -0.73 -4.15 25.82
C ILE A 151 0.34 -4.10 26.90
N LEU A 152 1.63 -4.15 26.57
CA LEU A 152 2.72 -4.02 27.55
C LEU A 152 2.61 -2.70 28.34
N PHE A 153 2.46 -1.56 27.67
CA PHE A 153 2.35 -0.26 28.34
C PHE A 153 1.08 -0.10 29.18
N VAL A 154 -0.04 -0.70 28.76
CA VAL A 154 -1.31 -0.67 29.50
C VAL A 154 -1.33 -1.67 30.65
N THR A 155 -0.64 -2.82 30.52
CA THR A 155 -0.53 -3.89 31.54
C THR A 155 0.63 -3.69 32.51
N LEU A 156 1.57 -2.80 32.21
CA LEU A 156 2.66 -2.38 33.11
C LEU A 156 2.36 -1.07 33.89
N PRO A 157 1.19 -0.82 34.50
CA PRO A 157 1.10 0.22 35.50
C PRO A 157 1.54 -0.40 36.84
N THR A 158 2.84 -0.64 37.08
CA THR A 158 3.36 -1.03 38.42
C THR A 158 4.89 -1.16 38.59
N VAL A 159 5.75 -0.95 37.57
CA VAL A 159 7.23 -1.05 37.79
C VAL A 159 7.87 0.29 38.22
N GLN A 160 7.07 1.29 38.60
CA GLN A 160 7.55 2.49 39.28
C GLN A 160 6.85 2.67 40.61
N GLU A 161 7.24 1.84 41.58
CA GLU A 161 7.48 2.36 42.93
C GLU A 161 8.79 3.17 42.86
N TRP A 162 8.68 4.50 42.68
CA TRP A 162 9.72 5.48 43.01
C TRP A 162 9.05 6.74 43.53
#